data_AF-A0A1F8THD6-F1
#
_entry.id   AF-A0A1F8THD6-F1
#
_cell.length_a   1.000
_cell.length_b   1.000
_cell.length_c   1.000
_cell.angle_alpha   90.00
_cell.angle_beta   90.00
_cell.angle_gamma   90.00
#
_symmetry.space_group_name_H-M   'P 1'
#
loop_
_entity.id
_entity.type
_entity.pdbx_description
1 polymer ?
#
loop_
_entity_poly.entity_id
_entity_poly.type
_entity_poly.pdbx_seq_one_letter_code
_entity_poly.pdbx_strand_id
1 'polypeptide(L)'
;MGLRPLGDAYRRFFNRISRHQHCDPPEVWQARLERAGFRLERWWHYFPPRAMHVVEWGHYLGLPSLVSHFLFRRWILVPTRWNLALTWRIVQPYFDADPICPDGVYSFYIARKV
;
A
#
# COMPACT_ATOMS: atom_id res chain seq x y z
N MET A 1 14.83 19.19 6.03
CA MET A 1 15.16 18.47 7.29
C MET A 1 14.41 19.11 8.47
N GLY A 2 13.08 18.99 8.56
CA GLY A 2 12.32 19.70 9.62
C GLY A 2 11.08 18.98 10.18
N LEU A 3 10.68 17.86 9.58
CA LEU A 3 9.43 17.17 9.94
C LEU A 3 9.62 15.69 10.30
N ARG A 4 10.87 15.20 10.40
CA ARG A 4 11.18 13.82 10.81
C ARG A 4 10.45 13.40 12.10
N PRO A 5 10.44 14.19 13.19
CA PRO A 5 9.74 13.78 14.41
C PRO A 5 8.22 13.67 14.23
N LEU A 6 7.62 14.50 13.37
CA LEU A 6 6.19 14.42 13.03
C LEU A 6 5.89 13.17 12.18
N GLY A 7 6.75 12.86 11.21
CA GLY A 7 6.65 11.63 10.42
C GLY A 7 6.77 10.37 11.29
N ASP A 8 7.67 10.37 12.27
CA ASP A 8 7.82 9.27 13.22
C ASP A 8 6.59 9.12 14.14
N ALA A 9 6.00 10.23 14.59
CA ALA A 9 4.77 10.22 15.37
C ALA A 9 3.59 9.67 14.56
N TYR A 10 3.45 10.12 13.30
CA TYR A 10 2.44 9.60 12.37
C TYR A 10 2.61 8.10 12.14
N ARG A 11 3.85 7.63 11.87
CA ARG A 11 4.16 6.21 11.69
C ARG A 11 3.77 5.38 12.91
N ARG A 12 4.08 5.85 14.13
CA ARG A 12 3.69 5.16 15.37
C ARG A 12 2.16 5.07 15.53
N PHE A 13 1.45 6.16 15.25
CA PHE A 13 -0.02 6.17 15.27
C PHE A 13 -0.61 5.20 14.26
N PHE A 14 -0.11 5.22 13.02
CA PHE A 14 -0.62 4.35 11.96
C PHE A 14 -0.32 2.88 12.22
N ASN A 15 0.89 2.55 12.74
CA ASN A 15 1.23 1.19 13.15
C ASN A 15 0.32 0.67 14.28
N ARG A 16 -0.14 1.55 15.18
CA ARG A 16 -1.12 1.19 16.22
C ARG A 16 -2.47 0.80 15.62
N ILE A 17 -2.89 1.45 14.54
CA ILE A 17 -4.20 1.23 13.92
C ILE A 17 -4.17 0.04 12.96
N SER A 18 -3.11 -0.10 12.17
CA SER A 18 -3.09 -1.03 11.04
C SER A 18 -3.00 -2.52 11.41
N ARG A 19 -2.80 -2.86 12.69
CA ARG A 19 -2.81 -4.26 13.21
C ARG A 19 -2.06 -5.25 12.30
N HIS A 20 -0.94 -4.82 11.72
CA HIS A 20 -0.15 -5.67 10.85
C HIS A 20 0.39 -6.87 11.65
N GLN A 21 0.07 -8.07 11.20
CA GLN A 21 0.57 -9.32 11.78
C GLN A 21 1.42 -10.03 10.73
N HIS A 22 2.49 -10.69 11.19
CA HIS A 22 3.35 -11.53 10.35
C HIS A 22 4.00 -10.82 9.15
N CYS A 23 4.40 -9.56 9.32
CA CYS A 23 5.30 -8.84 8.39
C CYS A 23 6.74 -9.35 8.49
N ASP A 24 6.89 -10.67 8.51
CA ASP A 24 8.16 -11.36 8.59
C ASP A 24 8.81 -11.42 7.19
N PRO A 25 10.15 -11.52 7.13
CA PRO A 25 10.85 -11.57 5.86
C PRO A 25 10.64 -12.93 5.13
N PRO A 26 10.94 -13.01 3.82
CA PRO A 26 10.71 -14.20 3.00
C PRO A 26 11.28 -15.49 3.56
N GLU A 27 12.43 -15.43 4.24
CA GLU A 27 13.09 -16.60 4.84
C GLU A 27 12.25 -17.21 5.96
N VAL A 28 11.58 -16.37 6.75
CA VAL A 28 10.69 -16.83 7.83
C VAL A 28 9.41 -17.42 7.25
N TRP A 29 8.87 -16.81 6.19
CA TRP A 29 7.70 -17.34 5.50
C TRP A 29 7.97 -18.67 4.80
N GLN A 30 9.13 -18.80 4.15
CA GLN A 30 9.56 -20.05 3.56
C GLN A 30 9.58 -21.18 4.60
N ALA A 31 10.24 -20.96 5.74
CA ALA A 31 10.30 -21.95 6.81
C ALA A 31 8.93 -22.29 7.41
N ARG A 32 7.96 -21.37 7.39
CA ARG A 32 6.58 -21.64 7.83
C ARG A 32 5.82 -22.47 6.81
N LEU A 33 5.93 -22.13 5.53
CA LEU A 33 5.28 -22.86 4.43
C LEU A 33 5.78 -24.31 4.37
N GLU A 34 7.10 -24.51 4.45
CA GLU A 34 7.71 -25.84 4.43
C GLU A 34 7.27 -26.71 5.60
N ARG A 35 7.22 -26.15 6.82
CA ARG A 35 6.69 -26.86 7.99
C ARG A 35 5.20 -27.20 7.86
N ALA A 36 4.45 -26.43 7.08
CA ALA A 36 3.04 -26.68 6.82
C ALA A 36 2.80 -27.64 5.64
N GLY A 37 3.85 -28.25 5.07
CA GLY A 37 3.75 -29.17 3.94
C GLY A 37 3.62 -28.48 2.59
N PHE A 38 4.08 -27.23 2.46
CA PHE A 38 4.14 -26.51 1.19
C PHE A 38 5.58 -26.32 0.75
N ARG A 39 5.85 -26.51 -0.54
CA ARG A 39 7.10 -26.09 -1.16
C ARG A 39 6.95 -24.69 -1.73
N LEU A 40 7.82 -23.77 -1.32
CA LEU A 40 7.88 -22.44 -1.93
C LEU A 40 8.50 -22.54 -3.33
N GLU A 41 7.79 -22.08 -4.35
CA GLU A 41 8.24 -22.15 -5.75
C GLU A 41 8.86 -20.83 -6.20
N ARG A 42 8.24 -19.72 -5.80
CA ARG A 42 8.71 -18.37 -6.15
C ARG A 42 8.21 -17.36 -5.14
N TRP A 43 8.99 -16.31 -4.94
CA TRP A 43 8.52 -15.10 -4.27
C TRP A 43 9.21 -13.87 -4.87
N TRP A 44 8.60 -12.71 -4.71
CA TRP A 44 9.20 -11.43 -5.08
C TRP A 44 8.62 -10.29 -4.23
N HIS A 45 9.41 -9.24 -4.05
CA HIS A 45 8.95 -7.98 -3.50
C HIS A 45 8.22 -7.18 -4.58
N TYR A 46 7.16 -6.47 -4.16
CA TYR A 46 6.40 -5.60 -5.05
C TYR A 46 5.94 -4.34 -4.32
N PHE A 47 5.38 -3.41 -5.10
CA PHE A 47 4.89 -2.12 -4.65
C PHE A 47 6.03 -1.20 -4.17
N PRO A 48 6.62 -0.41 -5.08
CA PRO A 48 7.75 0.44 -4.76
C PRO A 48 7.45 1.44 -3.63
N PRO A 49 8.42 1.77 -2.75
CA PRO A 49 8.22 2.75 -1.68
C PRO A 49 7.68 4.09 -2.16
N ARG A 50 8.06 4.51 -3.37
CA ARG A 50 7.55 5.75 -3.98
C ARG A 50 6.06 5.66 -4.32
N ALA A 51 5.58 4.51 -4.79
CA ALA A 51 4.16 4.29 -5.05
C ALA A 51 3.36 4.28 -3.74
N MET A 52 3.94 3.70 -2.68
CA MET A 52 3.36 3.73 -1.34
C MET A 52 3.17 5.18 -0.83
N HIS A 53 4.18 6.04 -0.93
CA HIS A 53 4.05 7.45 -0.53
C HIS A 53 2.95 8.21 -1.29
N VAL A 54 2.73 7.87 -2.57
CA VAL A 54 1.65 8.49 -3.37
C VAL A 54 0.28 7.99 -2.90
N VAL A 55 0.17 6.72 -2.52
CA VAL A 55 -1.06 6.18 -1.92
C VAL A 55 -1.34 6.82 -0.56
N GLU A 56 -0.30 7.11 0.24
CA GLU A 56 -0.47 7.85 1.50
C GLU A 56 -1.09 9.24 1.29
N TRP A 57 -0.88 9.89 0.13
CA TRP A 57 -1.57 11.14 -0.19
C TRP A 57 -3.09 10.98 -0.26
N GLY A 58 -3.57 9.78 -0.57
CA GLY A 58 -4.99 9.44 -0.52
C GLY A 58 -5.60 9.70 0.85
N HIS A 59 -4.85 9.64 1.94
CA HIS A 59 -5.35 10.01 3.26
C HIS A 59 -5.61 11.51 3.39
N TYR A 60 -4.75 12.36 2.81
CA TYR A 60 -4.95 13.81 2.79
C TYR A 60 -6.09 14.20 1.85
N LEU A 61 -6.16 13.58 0.66
CA LEU A 61 -7.26 13.78 -0.30
C LEU A 61 -8.58 13.13 0.16
N GLY A 62 -8.51 12.25 1.15
CA GLY A 62 -9.67 11.65 1.81
C GLY A 62 -10.48 12.66 2.62
N LEU A 63 -9.86 13.70 3.17
CA LEU A 63 -10.58 14.72 3.96
C LEU A 63 -11.57 15.53 3.12
N PRO A 64 -11.21 16.08 1.94
CA PRO A 64 -12.20 16.66 1.01
C PRO A 64 -13.30 15.68 0.59
N SER A 65 -12.96 14.41 0.42
CA SER A 65 -13.92 13.36 0.07
C SER A 65 -14.88 13.07 1.23
N LEU A 66 -14.41 13.14 2.48
CA LEU A 66 -15.21 13.01 3.68
C LEU A 66 -16.17 14.20 3.84
N VAL A 67 -15.71 15.42 3.56
CA VAL A 67 -16.59 16.61 3.54
C VAL A 67 -17.67 16.45 2.49
N SER A 68 -17.31 15.99 1.29
CA SER A 68 -18.26 15.69 0.21
C SER A 68 -19.28 14.64 0.64
N HIS A 69 -18.84 13.58 1.32
CA HIS A 69 -19.71 12.55 1.84
C HIS A 69 -20.61 13.06 2.98
N PHE A 70 -20.10 13.92 3.85
CA PHE A 70 -20.90 14.51 4.91
C PHE A 70 -22.03 15.39 4.38
N LEU A 71 -21.73 16.25 3.39
CA LEU A 71 -22.68 17.20 2.82
C LEU A 71 -23.65 16.57 1.81
N PHE A 72 -23.15 15.69 0.95
CA PHE A 72 -23.90 15.17 -0.21
C PHE A 72 -24.08 13.65 -0.19
N ARG A 73 -23.60 12.95 0.84
CA ARG A 73 -23.59 11.48 0.94
C ARG A 73 -22.92 10.80 -0.24
N ARG A 74 -21.95 11.49 -0.85
CA ARG A 74 -21.14 11.02 -1.98
C ARG A 74 -19.67 11.27 -1.72
N TRP A 75 -18.86 10.21 -1.79
CA TRP A 75 -17.40 10.30 -1.68
C TRP A 75 -16.76 11.04 -2.86
N ILE A 76 -17.36 10.92 -4.04
CA ILE A 76 -16.99 11.63 -5.25
C ILE A 76 -18.24 12.33 -5.76
N LEU A 77 -18.25 13.66 -5.76
CA LEU A 77 -19.43 14.45 -6.15
C LEU A 77 -19.87 14.17 -7.59
N VAL A 78 -18.89 14.11 -8.50
CA VAL A 78 -19.07 13.86 -9.92
C VAL A 78 -18.13 12.75 -10.37
N PRO A 79 -18.56 11.48 -10.44
CA PRO A 79 -17.70 10.34 -10.76
C PRO A 79 -17.44 10.25 -12.27
N THR A 80 -16.82 11.27 -12.84
CA THR A 80 -16.46 11.35 -14.27
C THR A 80 -14.95 11.40 -14.45
N ARG A 81 -14.48 10.99 -15.63
CA ARG A 81 -13.03 10.91 -15.94
C ARG A 81 -12.33 12.26 -15.83
N TRP A 82 -12.99 13.36 -16.23
CA TRP A 82 -12.41 14.70 -16.14
C TRP A 82 -12.26 15.15 -14.68
N ASN A 83 -13.21 14.82 -13.80
CA ASN A 83 -13.15 15.19 -12.38
C ASN A 83 -12.01 14.46 -11.66
N LEU A 84 -11.68 13.24 -12.10
CA LEU A 84 -10.58 12.42 -11.57
C LEU A 84 -9.29 12.52 -12.40
N ALA A 85 -9.22 13.41 -13.38
CA ALA A 85 -8.07 13.47 -14.28
C ALA A 85 -6.78 13.83 -13.53
N LEU A 86 -6.85 14.71 -12.53
CA LEU A 86 -5.68 15.08 -11.73
C LEU A 86 -5.17 13.91 -10.89
N THR A 87 -6.05 13.25 -10.13
CA THR A 87 -5.67 12.09 -9.31
C THR A 87 -5.15 10.95 -10.17
N TRP A 88 -5.80 10.71 -11.32
CA TRP A 88 -5.33 9.75 -12.31
C TRP A 88 -3.92 10.07 -12.81
N ARG A 89 -3.65 11.32 -13.22
CA ARG A 89 -2.31 11.71 -13.70
C ARG A 89 -1.20 11.59 -12.65
N ILE A 90 -1.55 11.73 -11.37
CA ILE A 90 -0.59 11.55 -10.26
C ILE A 90 -0.28 10.07 -10.05
N VAL A 91 -1.29 9.20 -10.07
CA VAL A 91 -1.14 7.76 -9.76
C VAL A 91 -0.64 6.97 -10.97
N GLN A 92 -1.04 7.37 -12.18
CA GLN A 92 -0.79 6.62 -13.41
C GLN A 92 0.68 6.21 -13.62
N PRO A 93 1.69 7.10 -13.45
CA PRO A 93 3.10 6.71 -13.64
C PRO A 93 3.56 5.58 -12.70
N TYR A 94 2.97 5.49 -11.51
CA TYR A 94 3.28 4.44 -10.54
C TYR A 94 2.49 3.16 -10.78
N PHE A 95 1.31 3.28 -11.39
CA PHE A 95 0.47 2.14 -11.78
C PHE A 95 1.01 1.44 -13.03
N ASP A 96 1.48 2.22 -14.02
CA ASP A 96 2.00 1.71 -15.29
C ASP A 96 3.44 1.15 -15.16
N ALA A 97 4.15 1.47 -14.06
CA ALA A 97 5.49 0.97 -13.79
C ALA A 97 5.48 -0.52 -13.38
N ASP A 98 6.61 -1.20 -13.57
CA ASP A 98 6.77 -2.57 -13.07
C ASP A 98 6.56 -2.59 -11.55
N PRO A 99 5.57 -3.35 -11.04
CA PRO A 99 5.32 -3.41 -9.61
C PRO A 99 6.41 -4.19 -8.88
N ILE A 100 7.19 -5.04 -9.56
CA ILE A 100 8.24 -5.86 -8.96
C ILE A 100 9.47 -5.00 -8.71
N CYS A 101 9.88 -4.89 -7.46
CA CYS A 101 11.04 -4.10 -7.07
C CYS A 101 11.73 -4.72 -5.85
N PRO A 102 13.08 -4.79 -5.81
CA PRO A 102 13.81 -5.40 -4.69
C PRO A 102 13.53 -4.73 -3.33
N ASP A 103 13.19 -3.44 -3.33
CA ASP A 103 12.87 -2.64 -2.14
C ASP A 103 11.36 -2.49 -1.90
N GLY A 104 10.55 -3.37 -2.50
CA GLY A 104 9.09 -3.34 -2.39
C GLY A 104 8.60 -3.46 -0.96
N VAL A 105 7.53 -2.71 -0.63
CA VAL A 105 6.99 -2.68 0.73
C VAL A 105 6.10 -3.89 1.05
N TYR A 106 5.79 -4.72 0.04
CA TYR A 106 5.07 -5.99 0.18
C TYR A 106 5.82 -7.13 -0.51
N SER A 107 5.45 -8.37 -0.14
CA SER A 107 6.01 -9.59 -0.74
C SER A 107 4.89 -10.50 -1.19
N PHE A 108 5.03 -11.10 -2.37
CA PHE A 108 4.11 -12.10 -2.91
C PHE A 108 4.79 -13.47 -2.97
N TYR A 109 4.06 -14.53 -2.64
CA TYR A 109 4.58 -15.90 -2.56
C TYR A 109 3.71 -16.86 -3.38
N ILE A 110 4.36 -17.72 -4.15
CA ILE A 110 3.74 -18.86 -4.84
C ILE A 110 4.29 -20.13 -4.19
N ALA A 111 3.41 -20.91 -3.57
CA ALA A 111 3.75 -22.16 -2.94
C ALA A 111 2.81 -23.28 -3.39
N ARG A 112 3.32 -24.50 -3.45
CA ARG A 112 2.58 -25.69 -3.85
C ARG A 112 2.54 -26.69 -2.70
N LYS A 113 1.37 -27.28 -2.46
CA LYS A 113 1.21 -28.33 -1.46
C LYS A 113 1.98 -29.59 -1.90
N VAL A 114 2.69 -30.20 -0.95
CA VAL A 114 3.42 -31.46 -1.11
C VAL A 114 2.60 -32.60 -0.53
#